data_AF-A0A8J6WJ32-F1
#
_entry.id   AF-A0A8J6WJ32-F1
#
_cell.length_a   1.000
_cell.length_b   1.000
_cell.length_c   1.000
_cell.angle_alpha   90.00
_cell.angle_beta   90.00
_cell.angle_gamma   90.00
#
_symmetry.space_group_name_H-M   'P 1'
#
loop_
_entity.id
_entity.type
_entity.pdbx_description
1 polymer ?
#
loop_
_entity_poly.entity_id
_entity_poly.type
_entity_poly.pdbx_seq_one_letter_code
_entity_poly.pdbx_strand_id
1 'polypeptide(L)'
;MSVTDELFHRANDLCRRRAYEQWHRRQSKQQILRSQVGFQSLPPTRPQPCQGCTNYHGVAYGTSQAKRCALVCAIHPQGWQGGGGCPDWRSEGEE
;
A
#
# COMPACT_ATOMS: atom_id res chain seq x y z
N MET A 1 39.43 30.92 0.42
CA MET A 1 38.05 30.91 -0.12
C MET A 1 37.58 32.35 -0.20
N SER A 2 36.94 32.75 -1.30
CA SER A 2 36.50 34.15 -1.46
C SER A 2 35.26 34.41 -0.60
N VAL A 3 35.08 35.65 -0.14
CA VAL A 3 33.90 36.06 0.64
C VAL A 3 32.59 35.75 -0.11
N THR A 4 32.62 35.80 -1.44
CA THR A 4 31.50 35.42 -2.30
C THR A 4 31.14 33.93 -2.22
N ASP A 5 32.14 33.07 -2.09
CA ASP A 5 31.98 31.62 -1.97
C ASP A 5 31.36 31.25 -0.61
N GLU A 6 31.82 31.90 0.46
CA GLU A 6 31.24 31.75 1.80
C GLU A 6 29.78 32.20 1.85
N LEU A 7 29.46 33.34 1.24
CA LEU A 7 28.08 33.83 1.14
C LEU A 7 27.18 32.89 0.35
N PHE A 8 27.68 32.31 -0.74
CA PHE A 8 26.95 31.34 -1.56
C PHE A 8 26.63 30.07 -0.78
N HIS A 9 27.62 29.48 -0.10
CA HIS A 9 27.41 28.30 0.74
C HIS A 9 26.43 28.57 1.87
N ARG A 10 26.55 29.71 2.55
CA ARG A 10 25.61 30.12 3.60
C ARG A 10 24.18 30.27 3.09
N ALA A 11 23.99 30.90 1.92
CA ALA A 11 22.67 31.03 1.30
C ALA A 11 22.06 29.66 0.97
N ASN A 12 22.84 28.74 0.40
CA ASN A 12 22.39 27.39 0.10
C ASN A 12 22.02 26.60 1.35
N ASP A 13 22.80 26.71 2.42
CA ASP A 13 22.50 26.04 3.68
C ASP A 13 21.21 26.55 4.32
N LEU A 14 20.95 27.87 4.26
CA LEU A 14 19.68 28.44 4.72
C LEU A 14 18.49 27.94 3.89
N CYS A 15 18.64 27.86 2.56
CA CYS A 15 17.61 27.31 1.68
C CYS A 15 17.33 25.83 1.99
N ARG A 16 18.38 25.02 2.18
CA ARG A 16 18.25 23.59 2.54
C ARG A 16 17.55 23.40 3.89
N ARG A 17 17.92 24.19 4.91
CA ARG A 17 17.27 24.16 6.22
C ARG A 17 15.79 24.48 6.12
N ARG A 18 15.43 25.55 5.39
CA ARG A 18 14.01 25.91 5.14
C ARG A 18 13.24 24.80 4.43
N ALA A 19 13.83 24.19 3.40
CA ALA A 19 13.20 23.08 2.69
C ALA A 19 12.96 21.87 3.61
N TYR A 20 13.93 21.55 4.47
CA TYR A 20 13.81 20.48 5.45
C TYR A 20 12.74 20.75 6.50
N GLU A 21 12.67 21.97 7.04
CA GLU A 21 11.63 22.39 7.98
C GLU A 21 10.23 22.31 7.35
N GLN A 22 10.08 22.76 6.11
CA GLN A 22 8.81 22.67 5.38
C GLN A 22 8.40 21.21 5.15
N TRP A 23 9.35 20.36 4.74
CA TRP A 23 9.12 18.92 4.58
C TRP A 23 8.66 18.28 5.88
N HIS A 24 9.33 18.58 7.00
CA HIS A 24 8.99 18.07 8.33
C HIS A 24 7.61 18.50 8.79
N ARG A 25 7.28 19.80 8.65
CA ARG A 25 5.94 20.31 8.98
C ARG A 25 4.86 19.60 8.16
N ARG A 26 5.12 19.35 6.87
CA ARG A 26 4.20 18.61 6.01
C ARG A 26 4.01 17.17 6.49
N GLN A 27 5.10 16.47 6.83
CA GLN A 27 5.03 15.10 7.37
C GLN A 27 4.25 15.05 8.69
N SER A 28 4.56 15.95 9.63
CA SER A 28 3.85 16.03 10.91
C SER A 28 2.35 16.28 10.71
N LYS A 29 1.97 17.21 9.83
CA LYS A 29 0.56 17.46 9.47
C LYS A 29 -0.10 16.21 8.87
N GLN A 30 0.59 15.48 7.98
CA GLN A 30 0.07 14.23 7.42
C GLN A 30 -0.16 13.17 8.50
N GLN A 31 0.75 13.03 9.46
CA GLN A 31 0.60 12.10 10.59
C GLN A 31 -0.62 12.45 11.46
N ILE A 32 -0.79 13.73 11.81
CA ILE A 32 -1.96 14.21 12.58
C ILE A 32 -3.25 13.91 11.81
N LEU A 33 -3.32 14.27 10.53
CA LEU A 33 -4.50 13.99 9.70
C LEU A 33 -4.81 12.49 9.65
N ARG A 34 -3.80 11.62 9.45
CA ARG A 34 -3.97 10.16 9.46
C ARG A 34 -4.53 9.64 10.79
N SER A 35 -4.11 10.20 11.92
CA SER A 35 -4.67 9.83 13.23
C SER A 35 -6.12 10.30 13.42
N GLN A 36 -6.51 11.44 12.84
CA GLN A 36 -7.85 12.01 12.98
C GLN A 36 -8.91 11.25 12.18
N VAL A 37 -8.57 10.69 11.02
CA VAL A 37 -9.52 9.89 10.20
C VAL A 37 -9.88 8.54 10.85
N GLY A 38 -9.24 8.20 11.98
CA GLY A 38 -9.33 6.89 12.61
C GLY A 38 -8.64 5.81 11.78
N PHE A 39 -8.21 4.73 12.43
CA PHE A 39 -7.84 3.51 11.72
C PHE A 39 -9.12 2.88 11.17
N GLN A 40 -9.54 3.28 9.98
CA GLN A 40 -10.62 2.58 9.30
C GLN A 40 -10.17 1.13 9.10
N SER A 41 -10.93 0.19 9.65
CA SER A 41 -10.76 -1.23 9.32
C SER A 41 -10.98 -1.37 7.83
N LEU A 42 -9.89 -1.49 7.07
CA LEU A 42 -10.01 -1.77 5.65
C LEU A 42 -10.73 -3.11 5.51
N PRO A 43 -11.69 -3.21 4.58
CA PRO A 43 -12.28 -4.52 4.29
C PRO A 43 -11.15 -5.48 3.94
N PRO A 44 -11.19 -6.72 4.43
CA PRO A 44 -10.15 -7.69 4.14
C PRO A 44 -9.98 -7.79 2.63
N THR A 45 -8.74 -7.63 2.15
CA THR A 45 -8.41 -7.79 0.73
C THR A 45 -8.64 -9.22 0.22
N ARG A 46 -8.82 -10.15 1.16
CA ARG A 46 -9.15 -11.55 0.90
C ARG A 46 -10.66 -11.77 1.02
N PRO A 47 -11.33 -12.24 -0.04
CA PRO A 47 -12.74 -12.64 0.02
C PRO A 47 -12.97 -13.71 1.10
N GLN A 48 -14.13 -13.66 1.75
CA GLN A 48 -14.52 -14.65 2.79
C GLN A 48 -14.38 -16.10 2.30
N PRO A 49 -14.85 -16.46 1.09
CA PRO A 49 -14.69 -17.81 0.55
C PRO A 49 -13.26 -18.16 0.13
N CYS A 50 -12.25 -17.33 0.42
CA CYS A 50 -10.83 -17.68 0.25
C CYS A 50 -10.01 -17.70 1.56
N GLN A 51 -10.61 -17.44 2.73
CA GLN A 51 -9.93 -17.38 4.04
C GLN A 51 -9.40 -18.72 4.59
N GLY A 52 -8.28 -19.21 4.04
CA GLY A 52 -7.74 -20.53 4.41
C GLY A 52 -7.86 -21.56 3.29
N CYS A 53 -8.28 -21.12 2.09
CA CYS A 53 -8.18 -21.90 0.87
C CYS A 53 -6.70 -22.15 0.52
N THR A 54 -6.35 -23.40 0.20
CA THR A 54 -5.00 -23.79 -0.23
C THR A 54 -4.61 -23.15 -1.56
N ASN A 55 -5.60 -22.82 -2.38
CA ASN A 55 -5.42 -22.20 -3.69
C ASN A 55 -5.42 -20.66 -3.68
N TYR A 56 -5.43 -20.01 -2.50
CA TYR A 56 -5.38 -18.56 -2.42
C TYR A 56 -4.04 -18.00 -2.89
N HIS A 57 -4.08 -17.06 -3.85
CA HIS A 57 -2.89 -16.44 -4.44
C HIS A 57 -2.67 -15.01 -3.92
N GLY A 58 -3.68 -14.15 -4.03
CA GLY A 58 -3.67 -12.80 -3.44
C GLY A 58 -2.67 -11.79 -4.01
N VAL A 59 -2.11 -12.02 -5.20
CA VAL A 59 -1.09 -11.14 -5.81
C VAL A 59 -1.71 -10.18 -6.82
N ALA A 60 -1.30 -8.91 -6.77
CA ALA A 60 -1.67 -7.92 -7.78
C ALA A 60 -0.57 -7.75 -8.83
N TYR A 61 -0.96 -7.80 -10.10
CA TYR A 61 -0.10 -7.61 -11.26
C TYR A 61 -0.34 -6.23 -11.90
N GLY A 62 0.65 -5.73 -12.61
CA GLY A 62 0.61 -4.43 -13.28
C GLY A 62 1.41 -3.34 -12.55
N THR A 63 1.92 -2.37 -13.31
CA THR A 63 2.85 -1.34 -12.82
C THR A 63 2.19 -0.02 -12.48
N SER A 64 0.97 0.24 -12.99
CA SER A 64 0.21 1.47 -12.74
C SER A 64 -1.12 1.18 -12.05
N GLN A 65 -1.64 2.14 -11.30
CA GLN A 65 -2.90 1.98 -10.56
C GLN A 65 -4.08 1.63 -11.47
N ALA A 66 -4.12 2.19 -12.68
CA ALA A 66 -5.18 1.91 -13.67
C ALA A 66 -5.09 0.51 -14.30
N LYS A 67 -3.90 -0.12 -14.31
CA LYS A 67 -3.66 -1.45 -14.90
C LYS A 67 -3.46 -2.54 -13.85
N ARG A 68 -3.66 -2.20 -12.57
CA ARG A 68 -3.39 -3.11 -11.47
C ARG A 68 -4.56 -4.09 -11.32
N CYS A 69 -4.32 -5.36 -11.60
CA CYS A 69 -5.31 -6.43 -11.50
C CYS A 69 -4.89 -7.42 -10.43
N ALA A 70 -5.78 -7.72 -9.48
CA ALA A 70 -5.55 -8.72 -8.43
C ALA A 70 -5.96 -10.11 -8.92
N LEU A 71 -5.03 -11.06 -8.84
CA LEU A 71 -5.32 -12.48 -9.01
C LEU A 71 -5.51 -13.09 -7.62
N VAL A 72 -6.75 -13.42 -7.29
CA VAL A 72 -7.18 -13.77 -5.93
C VAL A 72 -6.91 -15.23 -5.61
N CYS A 73 -7.30 -16.16 -6.49
CA CYS A 73 -7.13 -17.61 -6.32
C CYS A 73 -6.58 -18.23 -7.61
N ALA A 74 -5.79 -19.30 -7.47
CA ALA A 74 -5.22 -20.05 -8.59
C ALA A 74 -6.30 -20.74 -9.45
N ILE A 75 -7.41 -21.15 -8.83
CA ILE A 75 -8.56 -21.78 -9.50
C ILE A 75 -9.59 -20.73 -9.94
N HIS A 76 -9.81 -19.69 -9.11
CA HIS A 76 -10.74 -18.61 -9.39
C HIS A 76 -10.01 -17.25 -9.43
N PRO A 77 -9.59 -16.76 -10.61
CA PRO A 77 -8.79 -15.54 -10.74
C PRO A 77 -9.35 -14.31 -10.01
N GLN A 78 -10.68 -14.14 -9.99
CA GLN A 78 -11.36 -13.03 -9.29
C GLN A 78 -11.87 -13.40 -7.89
N GLY A 79 -11.56 -14.60 -7.40
CA GLY A 79 -12.14 -15.18 -6.20
C GLY A 79 -13.48 -15.87 -6.48
N TRP A 80 -13.92 -16.71 -5.56
CA TRP A 80 -15.21 -17.38 -5.67
C TRP A 80 -16.34 -16.37 -5.48
N GLN A 81 -17.25 -16.31 -6.46
CA GLN A 81 -18.39 -15.37 -6.48
C GLN A 81 -19.73 -16.05 -6.17
N GLY A 82 -19.74 -17.37 -5.95
CA GLY A 82 -20.95 -18.07 -5.55
C GLY A 82 -21.41 -17.66 -4.15
N GLY A 83 -22.72 -17.76 -3.88
CA GLY A 83 -23.32 -17.37 -2.59
C GLY A 83 -22.98 -18.29 -1.40
N GLY A 84 -22.17 -19.34 -1.61
CA GLY A 84 -21.76 -20.30 -0.59
C GLY A 84 -20.23 -20.45 -0.49
N GLY A 85 -19.77 -21.51 0.18
CA GLY A 85 -18.35 -21.85 0.25
C GLY A 85 -17.75 -22.13 -1.13
N CYS A 86 -16.45 -21.88 -1.28
CA CYS A 86 -15.70 -22.22 -2.48
C CYS A 86 -15.60 -23.76 -2.58
N PRO A 87 -15.98 -24.40 -3.70
CA PRO A 87 -15.89 -25.85 -3.85
C PRO A 87 -14.43 -26.33 -3.81
N ASP A 88 -13.51 -25.53 -4.37
CA ASP A 88 -12.08 -25.82 -4.39
C ASP A 88 -11.34 -25.32 -3.12
N TRP A 89 -12.06 -25.13 -2.00
CA TRP A 89 -11.51 -24.57 -0.76
C TRP A 89 -10.49 -25.50 -0.10
N ARG A 90 -10.87 -26.77 0.04
CA ARG A 90 -9.94 -27.86 0.35
C ARG A 90 -9.77 -28.63 -0.93
N SER A 91 -8.56 -28.61 -1.48
CA SER A 91 -8.10 -29.70 -2.33
C SER A 91 -8.02 -30.93 -1.42
N GLU A 92 -9.14 -31.61 -1.20
CA GLU A 92 -9.11 -32.88 -0.48
C GLU A 92 -8.41 -33.89 -1.39
N GLY A 93 -7.33 -34.48 -0.89
CA GLY A 93 -7.22 -35.92 -1.05
C GLY A 93 -8.39 -36.52 -0.27
N GLU A 94 -9.52 -36.69 -0.96
CA GLU A 94 -10.55 -37.68 -0.62
C GLU A 94 -10.25 -38.92 -1.49
N GLU A 95 -9.54 -39.89 -0.88
CA GLU A 95 -9.76 -41.32 -1.12
C GLU A 95 -10.61 -41.88 0.02
#